data_AF-A0A9W8PNF8-F1
#
_entry.id   AF-A0A9W8PNF8-F1
#
_cell.length_a   1.000
_cell.length_b   1.000
_cell.length_c   1.000
_cell.angle_alpha   90.00
_cell.angle_beta   90.00
_cell.angle_gamma   90.00
#
_symmetry.space_group_name_H-M   'P 1'
#
loop_
_entity.id
_entity.type
_entity.pdbx_description
1 polymer ?
#
loop_
_entity_poly.entity_id
_entity_poly.type
_entity_poly.pdbx_seq_one_letter_code
_entity_poly.pdbx_strand_id
1 'polypeptide(L)'
;MLEAPAKRFLPRRDVNLFLDRTNKRMFAGYCQTIHLLKQILEQDNKLIKHKDFFNLVREAKLDFVDFLGEHKYISGLTTIPPSRFSEHNSNGLQEYSPFMCGVGLEEGLEIAYRIGMSLWERIPEPMLLIHLHNAVLKKGYLSRPIGCLETLQELFKDIFFEGGHVPDSAFGDALMAKVGKPESRQSKSWRQAQQQKHASSLNLHHVLEHKLNHVFRRGSMLTTCRGAGWNLEAIPDKDLEFGSMLFWNRLSKTKRISESQLEDTVLVRKAKAVGMSDADIIRASSKLTSVVSSTRVDVPQEVLERYTPEGYTSATPQPSNEISGRDLLDFAKYDILTDVVGARPISSLNYLSVACWMIVTFRNLESRLQKAGNPVYREAYERPGPWKNEKRIGLTLLAFVDENEECLKMVAETLNKARGGFMDFIYWEDLEDKPRNRGSNAPNLNGACTVMYMHLILVAVIVFMFCEKYIMLGPRQFYH
;
A
#
# COMPACT_ATOMS: atom_id res chain seq x y z
N MET A 1 29.74 -10.22 -15.03
CA MET A 1 29.75 -11.50 -14.28
C MET A 1 28.49 -11.55 -13.42
N LEU A 2 27.74 -12.64 -13.45
CA LEU A 2 26.64 -12.86 -12.49
C LEU A 2 27.25 -13.44 -11.22
N GLU A 3 27.10 -12.74 -10.10
CA GLU A 3 27.52 -13.24 -8.80
C GLU A 3 26.62 -14.41 -8.38
N ALA A 4 27.21 -15.40 -7.69
CA ALA A 4 26.43 -16.48 -7.12
C ALA A 4 25.44 -15.92 -6.08
N PRO A 5 24.19 -16.43 -6.01
CA PRO A 5 23.26 -15.99 -5.00
C PRO A 5 23.81 -16.27 -3.59
N ALA A 6 23.42 -15.45 -2.63
CA ALA A 6 23.82 -15.64 -1.24
C ALA A 6 23.44 -17.05 -0.74
N LYS A 7 24.25 -17.64 0.14
CA LYS A 7 24.11 -19.03 0.61
C LYS A 7 22.74 -19.40 1.22
N ARG A 8 21.92 -18.41 1.59
CA ARG A 8 20.56 -18.60 2.15
C ARG A 8 19.46 -18.02 1.26
N PHE A 9 19.75 -17.77 0.00
CA PHE A 9 18.77 -17.23 -0.93
C PHE A 9 17.68 -18.26 -1.22
N LEU A 10 16.44 -17.86 -0.94
CA LEU A 10 15.25 -18.63 -1.25
C LEU A 10 14.32 -17.72 -2.07
N PRO A 11 14.10 -17.99 -3.36
CA PRO A 11 13.26 -17.15 -4.22
C PRO A 11 11.85 -16.92 -3.67
N ARG A 12 11.29 -17.94 -3.01
CA ARG A 12 9.94 -17.91 -2.41
C ARG A 12 9.87 -17.25 -1.03
N ARG A 13 10.98 -16.76 -0.48
CA ARG A 13 11.04 -16.27 0.91
C ARG A 13 9.98 -15.21 1.20
N ASP A 14 9.95 -14.14 0.41
CA ASP A 14 9.07 -13.00 0.68
C ASP A 14 7.59 -13.35 0.43
N VAL A 15 7.33 -14.22 -0.55
CA VAL A 15 6.01 -14.84 -0.77
C VAL A 15 5.56 -15.65 0.46
N ASN A 16 6.45 -16.47 1.01
CA ASN A 16 6.15 -17.29 2.18
C ASN A 16 5.88 -16.43 3.42
N LEU A 17 6.60 -15.32 3.57
CA LEU A 17 6.31 -14.34 4.63
C LEU A 17 4.93 -13.73 4.41
N PHE A 18 4.68 -13.11 3.26
CA PHE A 18 3.39 -12.46 2.94
C PHE A 18 2.19 -13.38 3.20
N LEU A 19 2.23 -14.62 2.71
CA LEU A 19 1.12 -15.55 2.87
C LEU A 19 1.06 -16.17 4.27
N ASP A 20 2.22 -16.54 4.83
CA ASP A 20 2.39 -17.34 6.05
C ASP A 20 1.39 -18.51 6.11
N ARG A 21 1.46 -19.39 5.09
CA ARG A 21 0.54 -20.53 4.94
C ARG A 21 0.48 -21.45 6.15
N THR A 22 1.57 -21.50 6.93
CA THR A 22 1.68 -22.32 8.15
C THR A 22 1.17 -21.63 9.41
N ASN A 23 0.68 -20.39 9.32
CA ASN A 23 0.16 -19.59 10.43
C ASN A 23 1.15 -19.46 11.60
N LYS A 24 2.43 -19.26 11.29
CA LYS A 24 3.48 -19.15 12.32
C LYS A 24 3.49 -17.79 13.00
N ARG A 25 2.99 -16.76 12.33
CA ARG A 25 3.09 -15.35 12.73
C ARG A 25 1.70 -14.74 12.85
N MET A 26 1.22 -14.69 14.08
CA MET A 26 -0.07 -14.07 14.42
C MET A 26 -0.12 -12.63 13.90
N PHE A 27 -1.20 -12.27 13.21
CA PHE A 27 -1.45 -10.94 12.61
C PHE A 27 -0.48 -10.47 11.50
N ALA A 28 0.59 -11.20 11.20
CA ALA A 28 1.47 -10.83 10.07
C ALA A 28 0.99 -11.46 8.76
N GLY A 29 0.64 -12.75 8.77
CA GLY A 29 0.28 -13.52 7.58
C GLY A 29 -1.08 -13.17 6.95
N TYR A 30 -1.12 -12.99 5.63
CA TYR A 30 -2.37 -12.69 4.91
C TYR A 30 -3.43 -13.79 5.11
N CYS A 31 -3.05 -15.07 4.97
CA CYS A 31 -3.98 -16.20 5.02
C CYS A 31 -4.67 -16.35 6.37
N GLN A 32 -3.90 -16.31 7.46
CA GLN A 32 -4.42 -16.39 8.83
C GLN A 32 -5.37 -15.23 9.11
N THR A 33 -5.02 -14.04 8.63
CA THR A 33 -5.75 -12.81 8.90
C THR A 33 -7.15 -12.84 8.31
N ILE A 34 -7.34 -13.35 7.08
CA ILE A 34 -8.67 -13.53 6.50
C ILE A 34 -9.53 -14.43 7.40
N HIS A 35 -8.96 -15.54 7.90
CA HIS A 35 -9.68 -16.46 8.75
C HIS A 35 -10.10 -15.80 10.07
N LEU A 36 -9.17 -15.07 10.70
CA LEU A 36 -9.44 -14.35 11.93
C LEU A 36 -10.48 -13.23 11.73
N LEU A 37 -10.40 -12.47 10.64
CA LEU A 37 -11.36 -11.42 10.33
C LEU A 37 -12.77 -11.99 10.18
N LYS A 38 -12.90 -13.15 9.51
CA LYS A 38 -14.19 -13.84 9.38
C LYS A 38 -14.78 -14.18 10.75
N GLN A 39 -13.98 -14.78 11.63
CA GLN A 39 -14.40 -15.12 13.00
C GLN A 39 -14.82 -13.89 13.81
N ILE A 40 -14.05 -12.80 13.73
CA ILE A 40 -14.34 -11.56 14.43
C ILE A 40 -15.68 -10.96 13.95
N LEU A 41 -15.92 -10.93 12.64
CA LEU A 41 -17.15 -10.38 12.07
C LEU A 41 -18.38 -11.27 12.28
N GLU A 42 -18.19 -12.60 12.39
CA GLU A 42 -19.23 -13.53 12.84
C GLU A 42 -19.65 -13.22 14.28
N GLN A 43 -18.69 -13.06 15.18
CA GLN A 43 -18.96 -12.73 16.58
C GLN A 43 -19.62 -11.35 16.76
N ASP A 44 -19.35 -10.41 15.85
CA ASP A 44 -19.99 -9.08 15.84
C ASP A 44 -21.39 -9.08 15.19
N ASN A 45 -21.91 -10.23 14.74
CA ASN A 45 -23.13 -10.35 13.93
C ASN A 45 -23.13 -9.46 12.67
N LYS A 46 -21.93 -9.10 12.18
CA LYS A 46 -21.72 -8.24 11.01
C LYS A 46 -21.44 -9.05 9.74
N LEU A 47 -21.16 -10.35 9.85
CA LEU A 47 -20.82 -11.18 8.68
C LEU A 47 -21.87 -11.10 7.57
N ILE A 48 -23.16 -11.13 7.90
CA ILE A 48 -24.26 -11.05 6.92
C ILE A 48 -24.17 -9.76 6.11
N LYS A 49 -23.85 -8.63 6.74
CA LYS A 49 -23.67 -7.33 6.08
C LYS A 49 -22.43 -7.29 5.17
N HIS A 50 -21.45 -8.15 5.41
CA HIS A 50 -20.19 -8.20 4.67
C HIS A 50 -20.04 -9.47 3.80
N LYS A 51 -21.12 -10.18 3.51
CA LYS A 51 -21.09 -11.43 2.74
C LYS A 51 -20.45 -11.26 1.37
N ASP A 52 -20.80 -10.19 0.64
CA ASP A 52 -20.26 -9.92 -0.70
C ASP A 52 -18.76 -9.61 -0.66
N PHE A 53 -18.29 -8.93 0.38
CA PHE A 53 -16.87 -8.70 0.60
C PHE A 53 -16.13 -10.03 0.81
N PHE A 54 -16.67 -10.95 1.60
CA PHE A 54 -16.03 -12.26 1.78
C PHE A 54 -16.10 -13.16 0.57
N ASN A 55 -17.12 -13.04 -0.27
CA ASN A 55 -17.13 -13.71 -1.57
C ASN A 55 -15.97 -13.23 -2.43
N LEU A 56 -15.73 -11.92 -2.47
CA LEU A 56 -14.62 -11.30 -3.19
C LEU A 56 -13.26 -11.72 -2.63
N VAL A 57 -13.10 -11.69 -1.30
CA VAL A 57 -11.88 -12.18 -0.63
C VAL A 57 -11.66 -13.66 -0.89
N ARG A 58 -12.72 -14.47 -0.99
CA ARG A 58 -12.63 -15.88 -1.33
C ARG A 58 -12.12 -16.07 -2.77
N GLU A 59 -12.66 -15.34 -3.74
CA GLU A 59 -12.16 -15.40 -5.12
C GLU A 59 -10.69 -14.97 -5.19
N ALA A 60 -10.33 -13.86 -4.54
CA ALA A 60 -8.95 -13.42 -4.43
C ALA A 60 -8.05 -14.48 -3.79
N LYS A 61 -8.51 -15.12 -2.72
CA LYS A 61 -7.80 -16.21 -2.05
C LYS A 61 -7.55 -17.37 -3.02
N LEU A 62 -8.55 -17.78 -3.80
CA LEU A 62 -8.38 -18.85 -4.79
C LEU A 62 -7.33 -18.50 -5.84
N ASP A 63 -7.27 -17.24 -6.28
CA ASP A 63 -6.36 -16.83 -7.36
C ASP A 63 -4.91 -16.62 -6.91
N PHE A 64 -4.66 -16.06 -5.72
CA PHE A 64 -3.29 -15.82 -5.28
C PHE A 64 -2.84 -16.64 -4.06
N VAL A 65 -3.70 -17.00 -3.10
CA VAL A 65 -3.23 -17.80 -1.94
C VAL A 65 -2.88 -19.22 -2.37
N ASP A 66 -3.62 -19.79 -3.31
CA ASP A 66 -3.40 -21.16 -3.75
C ASP A 66 -2.31 -21.28 -4.83
N PHE A 67 -1.94 -20.16 -5.50
CA PHE A 67 -1.00 -20.20 -6.64
C PHE A 67 0.22 -19.27 -6.53
N LEU A 68 0.27 -18.34 -5.57
CA LEU A 68 1.43 -17.46 -5.41
C LEU A 68 2.63 -18.23 -4.81
N GLY A 69 3.68 -18.42 -5.61
CA GLY A 69 4.85 -19.22 -5.20
C GLY A 69 4.63 -20.74 -5.23
N GLU A 70 3.50 -21.20 -5.77
CA GLU A 70 3.16 -22.62 -5.95
C GLU A 70 2.51 -22.85 -7.33
N HIS A 71 3.05 -23.80 -8.10
CA HIS A 71 2.49 -24.14 -9.41
C HIS A 71 1.32 -25.13 -9.29
N LYS A 72 0.33 -25.00 -10.19
CA LYS A 72 -0.81 -25.95 -10.32
C LYS A 72 -0.41 -27.42 -10.57
N TYR A 73 0.86 -27.69 -10.90
CA TYR A 73 1.36 -29.06 -11.05
C TYR A 73 1.48 -29.77 -9.71
N ILE A 74 1.70 -29.03 -8.62
CA ILE A 74 1.71 -29.58 -7.25
C ILE A 74 0.33 -30.18 -6.91
N SER A 75 -0.74 -29.52 -7.36
CA SER A 75 -2.12 -29.96 -7.18
C SER A 75 -2.62 -30.94 -8.26
N GLY A 76 -1.73 -31.49 -9.09
CA GLY A 76 -2.08 -32.56 -10.05
C GLY A 76 -2.70 -32.08 -11.37
N LEU A 77 -2.52 -30.82 -11.77
CA LEU A 77 -3.01 -30.35 -13.07
C LEU A 77 -2.22 -31.01 -14.22
N THR A 78 -2.90 -31.81 -15.04
CA THR A 78 -2.30 -32.51 -16.20
C THR A 78 -2.66 -31.89 -17.55
N THR A 79 -3.49 -30.83 -17.57
CA THR A 79 -4.07 -30.25 -18.79
C THR A 79 -3.16 -29.25 -19.52
N ILE A 80 -2.01 -28.90 -18.93
CA ILE A 80 -1.01 -28.01 -19.54
C ILE A 80 0.37 -28.69 -19.59
N PRO A 81 1.17 -28.49 -20.66
CA PRO A 81 2.45 -29.19 -20.83
C PRO A 81 3.40 -28.98 -19.65
N PRO A 82 3.92 -30.06 -19.02
CA PRO A 82 4.69 -29.98 -17.79
C PRO A 82 5.90 -29.04 -17.91
N SER A 83 6.21 -28.34 -16.83
CA SER A 83 7.38 -27.46 -16.75
C SER A 83 8.66 -28.24 -17.08
N ARG A 84 9.68 -27.61 -17.69
CA ARG A 84 11.01 -28.22 -17.85
C ARG A 84 11.65 -28.63 -16.52
N PHE A 85 11.14 -28.11 -15.40
CA PHE A 85 11.59 -28.49 -14.06
C PHE A 85 10.80 -29.65 -13.44
N SER A 86 9.69 -30.08 -14.05
CA SER A 86 8.74 -31.02 -13.42
C SER A 86 9.33 -32.39 -13.10
N GLU A 87 10.37 -32.81 -13.82
CA GLU A 87 11.09 -34.06 -13.59
C GLU A 87 11.86 -34.07 -12.26
N HIS A 88 12.24 -32.89 -11.75
CA HIS A 88 13.01 -32.74 -10.51
C HIS A 88 12.20 -32.07 -9.40
N ASN A 89 11.33 -31.13 -9.77
CA ASN A 89 10.49 -30.40 -8.85
C ASN A 89 9.25 -29.87 -9.59
N SER A 90 8.07 -30.35 -9.21
CA SER A 90 6.78 -29.89 -9.77
C SER A 90 6.50 -28.39 -9.52
N ASN A 91 7.21 -27.77 -8.57
CA ASN A 91 7.22 -26.33 -8.32
C ASN A 91 8.48 -25.60 -8.78
N GLY A 92 9.34 -26.25 -9.59
CA GLY A 92 10.68 -25.74 -9.89
C GLY A 92 10.70 -24.33 -10.50
N LEU A 93 9.67 -23.95 -11.28
CA LEU A 93 9.58 -22.60 -11.82
C LEU A 93 9.56 -21.52 -10.72
N GLN A 94 8.78 -21.73 -9.65
CA GLN A 94 8.73 -20.80 -8.51
C GLN A 94 9.91 -21.00 -7.56
N GLU A 95 10.45 -22.21 -7.48
CA GLU A 95 11.61 -22.50 -6.63
C GLU A 95 12.91 -21.88 -7.13
N TYR A 96 13.03 -21.72 -8.45
CA TYR A 96 14.26 -21.23 -9.10
C TYR A 96 14.13 -19.85 -9.73
N SER A 97 12.93 -19.26 -9.82
CA SER A 97 12.71 -17.94 -10.44
C SER A 97 12.31 -16.86 -9.43
N PRO A 98 13.29 -16.06 -8.94
CA PRO A 98 13.02 -14.87 -8.13
C PRO A 98 12.12 -13.87 -8.86
N PHE A 99 12.24 -13.83 -10.19
CA PHE A 99 11.42 -12.98 -11.05
C PHE A 99 9.94 -13.30 -10.87
N MET A 100 9.55 -14.58 -11.02
CA MET A 100 8.15 -14.98 -10.97
C MET A 100 7.58 -14.82 -9.56
N CYS A 101 8.37 -15.13 -8.54
CA CYS A 101 8.00 -14.87 -7.14
C CYS A 101 7.78 -13.37 -6.90
N GLY A 102 8.64 -12.54 -7.47
CA GLY A 102 8.58 -11.10 -7.34
C GLY A 102 7.35 -10.46 -7.99
N VAL A 103 7.09 -10.81 -9.25
CA VAL A 103 5.91 -10.31 -9.99
C VAL A 103 4.62 -10.78 -9.32
N GLY A 104 4.54 -12.06 -8.93
CA GLY A 104 3.36 -12.55 -8.22
C GLY A 104 3.17 -11.88 -6.86
N LEU A 105 4.26 -11.59 -6.14
CA LEU A 105 4.17 -10.92 -4.85
C LEU A 105 3.72 -9.46 -5.00
N GLU A 106 4.22 -8.76 -6.02
CA GLU A 106 3.78 -7.41 -6.36
C GLU A 106 2.26 -7.37 -6.56
N GLU A 107 1.73 -8.25 -7.41
CA GLU A 107 0.30 -8.38 -7.66
C GLU A 107 -0.48 -8.74 -6.38
N GLY A 108 0.05 -9.67 -5.59
CA GLY A 108 -0.55 -10.07 -4.31
C GLY A 108 -0.65 -8.92 -3.29
N LEU A 109 0.40 -8.10 -3.18
CA LEU A 109 0.42 -6.91 -2.30
C LEU A 109 -0.56 -5.85 -2.78
N GLU A 110 -0.63 -5.61 -4.09
CA GLU A 110 -1.58 -4.67 -4.68
C GLU A 110 -3.03 -5.08 -4.38
N ILE A 111 -3.37 -6.35 -4.60
CA ILE A 111 -4.70 -6.90 -4.32
C ILE A 111 -5.01 -6.82 -2.83
N ALA A 112 -4.07 -7.24 -1.96
CA ALA A 112 -4.24 -7.19 -0.51
C ALA A 112 -4.49 -5.75 -0.01
N TYR A 113 -3.75 -4.78 -0.54
CA TYR A 113 -3.95 -3.36 -0.27
C TYR A 113 -5.37 -2.92 -0.64
N ARG A 114 -5.80 -3.21 -1.87
CA ARG A 114 -7.15 -2.82 -2.35
C ARG A 114 -8.27 -3.48 -1.54
N ILE A 115 -8.12 -4.75 -1.17
CA ILE A 115 -9.05 -5.46 -0.28
C ILE A 115 -9.09 -4.76 1.08
N GLY A 116 -7.94 -4.39 1.64
CA GLY A 116 -7.82 -3.65 2.89
C GLY A 116 -8.57 -2.31 2.87
N MET A 117 -8.32 -1.50 1.84
CA MET A 117 -9.01 -0.21 1.67
C MET A 117 -10.52 -0.39 1.50
N SER A 118 -10.96 -1.40 0.73
CA SER A 118 -12.37 -1.75 0.55
C SER A 118 -13.03 -2.19 1.86
N LEU A 119 -12.30 -2.89 2.74
CA LEU A 119 -12.80 -3.23 4.07
C LEU A 119 -12.94 -1.98 4.94
N TRP A 120 -11.91 -1.15 5.02
CA TRP A 120 -11.88 0.06 5.85
C TRP A 120 -13.00 1.05 5.46
N GLU A 121 -13.37 1.08 4.19
CA GLU A 121 -14.52 1.82 3.68
C GLU A 121 -15.88 1.31 4.25
N ARG A 122 -15.98 0.01 4.53
CA ARG A 122 -17.21 -0.66 4.98
C ARG A 122 -17.37 -0.71 6.50
N ILE A 123 -16.32 -0.39 7.25
CA ILE A 123 -16.30 -0.53 8.70
C ILE A 123 -15.90 0.82 9.34
N PRO A 124 -16.57 1.28 10.41
CA PRO A 124 -16.29 2.61 10.96
C PRO A 124 -15.02 2.65 11.82
N GLU A 125 -14.55 1.52 12.35
CA GLU A 125 -13.56 1.44 13.42
C GLU A 125 -12.21 2.12 13.10
N PRO A 126 -11.64 2.05 11.88
CA PRO A 126 -10.43 2.78 11.54
C PRO A 126 -10.56 4.29 11.72
N MET A 127 -11.67 4.88 11.26
CA MET A 127 -11.96 6.30 11.43
C MET A 127 -12.14 6.62 12.92
N LEU A 128 -12.97 5.86 13.62
CA LEU A 128 -13.32 6.15 15.01
C LEU A 128 -12.12 6.05 15.95
N LEU A 129 -11.29 5.00 15.82
CA LEU A 129 -10.14 4.81 16.72
C LEU A 129 -9.04 5.83 16.52
N ILE A 130 -8.81 6.30 15.30
CA ILE A 130 -7.81 7.37 15.06
C ILE A 130 -8.28 8.69 15.67
N HIS A 131 -9.56 9.05 15.52
CA HIS A 131 -10.11 10.23 16.17
C HIS A 131 -10.09 10.13 17.70
N LEU A 132 -10.47 8.97 18.26
CA LEU A 132 -10.40 8.71 19.70
C LEU A 132 -8.97 8.78 20.22
N HIS A 133 -8.01 8.17 19.53
CA HIS A 133 -6.59 8.19 19.88
C HIS A 133 -6.03 9.61 19.89
N ASN A 134 -6.31 10.41 18.86
CA ASN A 134 -5.91 11.80 18.83
C ASN A 134 -6.51 12.58 20.01
N ALA A 135 -7.82 12.41 20.28
CA ALA A 135 -8.49 13.12 21.37
C ALA A 135 -7.90 12.80 22.75
N VAL A 136 -7.68 11.52 23.07
CA VAL A 136 -7.13 11.13 24.38
C VAL A 136 -5.66 11.47 24.54
N LEU A 137 -4.90 11.55 23.43
CA LEU A 137 -3.52 12.01 23.42
C LEU A 137 -3.45 13.52 23.70
N LYS A 138 -4.23 14.32 22.97
CA LYS A 138 -4.26 15.79 23.11
C LYS A 138 -4.81 16.25 24.46
N LYS A 139 -5.76 15.51 25.05
CA LYS A 139 -6.26 15.76 26.41
C LYS A 139 -5.34 15.22 27.52
N GLY A 140 -4.22 14.56 27.18
CA GLY A 140 -3.24 14.09 28.17
C GLY A 140 -3.63 12.83 28.93
N TYR A 141 -4.70 12.13 28.55
CA TYR A 141 -5.07 10.84 29.14
C TYR A 141 -4.17 9.69 28.69
N LEU A 142 -3.48 9.87 27.56
CA LEU A 142 -2.46 8.97 27.06
C LEU A 142 -1.10 9.68 27.05
N SER A 143 -0.11 9.13 27.76
CA SER A 143 1.21 9.76 27.92
C SER A 143 2.11 9.66 26.68
N ARG A 144 1.88 8.65 25.83
CA ARG A 144 2.62 8.44 24.59
C ARG A 144 1.74 7.80 23.52
N PRO A 145 1.90 8.18 22.24
CA PRO A 145 1.08 7.69 21.14
C PRO A 145 1.12 6.16 20.98
N ILE A 146 0.05 5.60 20.42
CA ILE A 146 0.04 4.20 19.99
C ILE A 146 0.68 4.17 18.61
N GLY A 147 1.82 3.50 18.48
CA GLY A 147 2.66 3.56 17.27
C GLY A 147 1.89 3.25 15.99
N CYS A 148 1.06 2.19 15.97
CA CYS A 148 0.25 1.87 14.79
C CYS A 148 -0.70 3.01 14.39
N LEU A 149 -1.45 3.59 15.35
CA LEU A 149 -2.41 4.66 15.06
C LEU A 149 -1.73 5.96 14.64
N GLU A 150 -0.60 6.30 15.26
CA GLU A 150 0.19 7.48 14.91
C GLU A 150 0.76 7.37 13.49
N THR A 151 1.37 6.24 13.13
CA THR A 151 1.89 6.02 11.78
C THR A 151 0.77 6.03 10.74
N LEU A 152 -0.38 5.43 11.03
CA LEU A 152 -1.54 5.47 10.13
C LEU A 152 -2.08 6.90 9.95
N GLN A 153 -2.14 7.68 11.03
CA GLN A 153 -2.50 9.08 10.97
C GLN A 153 -1.53 9.86 10.09
N GLU A 154 -0.22 9.62 10.18
CA GLU A 154 0.77 10.29 9.31
C GLU A 154 0.63 9.88 7.84
N LEU A 155 0.51 8.59 7.56
CA LEU A 155 0.40 8.05 6.19
C LEU A 155 -0.91 8.47 5.50
N PHE A 156 -1.99 8.64 6.25
CA PHE A 156 -3.33 8.90 5.71
C PHE A 156 -4.00 10.14 6.30
N LYS A 157 -3.21 11.15 6.71
CA LYS A 157 -3.71 12.36 7.37
C LYS A 157 -4.88 13.02 6.66
N ASP A 158 -4.83 13.12 5.33
CA ASP A 158 -5.85 13.78 4.52
C ASP A 158 -7.16 12.97 4.43
N ILE A 159 -7.07 11.66 4.69
CA ILE A 159 -8.23 10.78 4.77
C ILE A 159 -8.92 10.96 6.13
N PHE A 160 -8.16 10.90 7.22
CA PHE A 160 -8.71 10.99 8.57
C PHE A 160 -9.12 12.41 8.96
N PHE A 161 -8.39 13.43 8.50
CA PHE A 161 -8.65 14.81 8.89
C PHE A 161 -8.88 15.71 7.69
N GLU A 162 -9.69 16.75 7.84
CA GLU A 162 -9.99 17.69 6.76
C GLU A 162 -8.74 18.50 6.40
N GLY A 163 -8.36 18.48 5.11
CA GLY A 163 -7.10 19.08 4.65
C GLY A 163 -5.85 18.51 5.32
N GLY A 164 -5.93 17.34 5.96
CA GLY A 164 -4.82 16.75 6.72
C GLY A 164 -4.49 17.48 8.04
N HIS A 165 -5.40 18.33 8.53
CA HIS A 165 -5.20 19.12 9.75
C HIS A 165 -5.66 18.33 10.97
N VAL A 166 -4.72 17.80 11.73
CA VAL A 166 -5.00 17.06 12.97
C VAL A 166 -5.53 18.03 14.02
N PRO A 167 -6.74 17.83 14.56
CA PRO A 167 -7.36 18.76 15.50
C PRO A 167 -6.67 18.70 16.87
N ASP A 168 -6.45 19.85 17.48
CA ASP A 168 -6.02 19.98 18.89
C ASP A 168 -7.21 20.09 19.86
N SER A 169 -8.39 20.42 19.35
CA SER A 169 -9.67 20.53 20.08
C SER A 169 -10.86 20.29 19.13
N ALA A 170 -12.10 20.44 19.61
CA ALA A 170 -13.32 20.24 18.80
C ALA A 170 -13.35 18.88 18.06
N PHE A 171 -12.96 17.82 18.76
CA PHE A 171 -12.81 16.47 18.18
C PHE A 171 -14.11 15.92 17.57
N GLY A 172 -15.26 16.29 18.15
CA GLY A 172 -16.59 15.94 17.64
C GLY A 172 -16.86 16.52 16.25
N ASP A 173 -16.60 17.81 16.06
CA ASP A 173 -16.78 18.49 14.77
C ASP A 173 -15.84 17.92 13.71
N ALA A 174 -14.59 17.63 14.08
CA ALA A 174 -13.63 17.00 13.20
C ALA A 174 -14.07 15.61 12.73
N LEU A 175 -14.66 14.79 13.61
CA LEU A 175 -15.21 13.49 13.24
C LEU A 175 -16.48 13.63 12.37
N MET A 176 -17.37 14.55 12.74
CA MET A 176 -18.59 14.83 11.97
C MET A 176 -18.29 15.31 10.54
N ALA A 177 -17.22 16.08 10.36
CA ALA A 177 -16.75 16.51 9.05
C ALA A 177 -16.33 15.34 8.14
N LYS A 178 -16.11 14.14 8.67
CA LYS A 178 -15.76 12.93 7.90
C LYS A 178 -16.91 11.94 7.82
N VAL A 179 -17.59 11.68 8.93
CA VAL A 179 -18.67 10.68 9.00
C VAL A 179 -20.01 11.25 8.53
N GLY A 180 -20.23 12.55 8.68
CA GLY A 180 -21.49 13.23 8.39
C GLY A 180 -21.58 13.87 7.01
N LYS A 181 -20.53 13.88 6.18
CA LYS A 181 -20.58 14.54 4.85
C LYS A 181 -21.36 13.68 3.84
N PRO A 182 -22.58 14.10 3.42
CA PRO A 182 -23.24 13.43 2.31
C PRO A 182 -22.44 13.69 1.04
N GLU A 183 -22.05 12.62 0.34
CA GLU A 183 -21.43 12.76 -0.97
C GLU A 183 -22.32 13.58 -1.92
N SER A 184 -21.68 14.37 -2.78
CA SER A 184 -22.40 15.06 -3.85
C SER A 184 -23.16 14.05 -4.72
N ARG A 185 -24.36 14.44 -5.21
CA ARG A 185 -25.17 13.58 -6.09
C ARG A 185 -24.40 13.15 -7.34
N GLN A 186 -23.55 14.02 -7.87
CA GLN A 186 -22.71 13.74 -9.03
C GLN A 186 -21.64 12.68 -8.73
N SER A 187 -20.96 12.76 -7.58
CA SER A 187 -19.96 11.75 -7.18
C SER A 187 -20.61 10.40 -6.88
N LYS A 188 -21.80 10.39 -6.25
CA LYS A 188 -22.62 9.19 -6.05
C LYS A 188 -22.98 8.54 -7.38
N SER A 189 -23.55 9.31 -8.30
CA SER A 189 -23.98 8.81 -9.61
C SER A 189 -22.80 8.29 -10.43
N TRP A 190 -21.67 9.01 -10.47
CA TRP A 190 -20.46 8.57 -11.17
C TRP A 190 -19.95 7.25 -10.61
N ARG A 191 -19.86 7.10 -9.28
CA ARG A 191 -19.43 5.84 -8.66
C ARG A 191 -20.40 4.71 -8.94
N GLN A 192 -21.70 4.93 -8.83
CA GLN A 192 -22.69 3.90 -9.14
C GLN A 192 -22.56 3.41 -10.58
N ALA A 193 -22.37 4.33 -11.53
CA ALA A 193 -22.13 3.97 -12.93
C ALA A 193 -20.83 3.18 -13.11
N GLN A 194 -19.74 3.57 -12.44
CA GLN A 194 -18.47 2.83 -12.48
C GLN A 194 -18.58 1.46 -11.80
N GLN A 195 -19.20 1.37 -10.62
CA GLN A 195 -19.43 0.11 -9.91
C GLN A 195 -20.27 -0.84 -10.73
N GLN A 196 -21.31 -0.37 -11.42
CA GLN A 196 -22.10 -1.21 -12.33
C GLN A 196 -21.26 -1.71 -13.52
N LYS A 197 -20.40 -0.86 -14.09
CA LYS A 197 -19.49 -1.24 -15.17
C LYS A 197 -18.45 -2.27 -14.72
N HIS A 198 -17.97 -2.16 -13.49
CA HIS A 198 -16.93 -3.03 -12.94
C HIS A 198 -17.48 -4.29 -12.28
N ALA A 199 -18.73 -4.30 -11.81
CA ALA A 199 -19.37 -5.46 -11.21
C ALA A 199 -19.60 -6.61 -12.21
N SER A 200 -19.66 -6.31 -13.51
CA SER A 200 -19.69 -7.30 -14.58
C SER A 200 -18.29 -7.75 -15.03
N SER A 201 -17.23 -7.17 -14.47
CA SER A 201 -15.86 -7.55 -14.78
C SER A 201 -15.47 -8.83 -14.06
N LEU A 202 -14.91 -9.79 -14.80
CA LEU A 202 -14.24 -10.95 -14.21
C LEU A 202 -12.86 -10.60 -13.62
N ASN A 203 -12.42 -9.34 -13.73
CA ASN A 203 -11.10 -8.90 -13.28
C ASN A 203 -11.17 -8.29 -11.88
N LEU A 204 -10.52 -8.94 -10.92
CA LEU A 204 -10.48 -8.53 -9.52
C LEU A 204 -9.95 -7.11 -9.30
N HIS A 205 -8.97 -6.67 -10.10
CA HIS A 205 -8.39 -5.33 -9.99
C HIS A 205 -9.43 -4.23 -10.25
N HIS A 206 -10.32 -4.45 -11.22
CA HIS A 206 -11.39 -3.50 -11.55
C HIS A 206 -12.47 -3.43 -10.48
N VAL A 207 -12.88 -4.58 -9.93
CA VAL A 207 -13.88 -4.66 -8.87
C VAL A 207 -13.38 -3.98 -7.59
N LEU A 208 -12.09 -4.09 -7.31
CA LEU A 208 -11.43 -3.54 -6.13
C LEU A 208 -10.77 -2.17 -6.34
N GLU A 209 -11.17 -1.41 -7.36
CA GLU A 209 -10.58 -0.10 -7.63
C GLU A 209 -10.79 0.88 -6.46
N HIS A 210 -9.73 1.16 -5.70
CA HIS A 210 -9.72 2.02 -4.53
C HIS A 210 -10.25 3.45 -4.81
N LYS A 211 -10.11 3.96 -6.04
CA LYS A 211 -10.69 5.24 -6.46
C LYS A 211 -12.23 5.26 -6.40
N LEU A 212 -12.87 4.09 -6.33
CA LEU A 212 -14.33 3.94 -6.17
C LEU A 212 -14.78 4.05 -4.71
N ASN A 213 -13.88 4.05 -3.72
CA ASN A 213 -14.22 4.25 -2.32
C ASN A 213 -14.73 5.68 -2.07
N HIS A 214 -15.55 5.91 -1.04
CA HIS A 214 -15.92 7.27 -0.64
C HIS A 214 -14.76 7.97 0.04
N VAL A 215 -14.19 7.32 1.06
CA VAL A 215 -13.26 7.90 2.02
C VAL A 215 -11.83 7.43 1.73
N PHE A 216 -11.63 6.12 1.65
CA PHE A 216 -10.30 5.52 1.53
C PHE A 216 -9.83 5.41 0.06
N ARG A 217 -9.59 6.57 -0.57
CA ARG A 217 -9.23 6.68 -2.01
C ARG A 217 -7.74 6.78 -2.30
N ARG A 218 -6.88 6.81 -1.29
CA ARG A 218 -5.44 6.86 -1.52
C ARG A 218 -5.00 5.56 -2.19
N GLY A 219 -4.09 5.68 -3.16
CA GLY A 219 -3.41 4.53 -3.76
C GLY A 219 -2.02 4.33 -3.15
N SER A 220 -1.46 3.14 -3.34
CA SER A 220 -0.04 2.90 -3.16
C SER A 220 0.71 3.19 -4.46
N MET A 221 2.04 3.12 -4.45
CA MET A 221 2.82 3.25 -5.68
C MET A 221 2.50 2.10 -6.65
N LEU A 222 2.28 0.89 -6.13
CA LEU A 222 1.88 -0.27 -6.94
C LEU A 222 0.54 -0.04 -7.67
N THR A 223 -0.50 0.41 -6.96
CA THR A 223 -1.80 0.68 -7.59
C THR A 223 -1.72 1.84 -8.58
N THR A 224 -0.84 2.81 -8.34
CA THR A 224 -0.60 3.95 -9.23
C THR A 224 0.06 3.50 -10.54
N CYS A 225 1.11 2.68 -10.46
CA CYS A 225 1.77 2.09 -11.62
C CYS A 225 0.79 1.26 -12.45
N ARG A 226 0.06 0.35 -11.81
CA ARG A 226 -0.90 -0.53 -12.50
C ARG A 226 -2.06 0.24 -13.11
N GLY A 227 -2.58 1.26 -12.43
CA GLY A 227 -3.63 2.14 -12.96
C GLY A 227 -3.21 2.90 -14.22
N ALA A 228 -1.91 3.09 -14.43
CA ALA A 228 -1.33 3.65 -15.65
C ALA A 228 -0.88 2.59 -16.67
N GLY A 229 -1.24 1.31 -16.47
CA GLY A 229 -0.81 0.20 -17.31
C GLY A 229 0.72 0.03 -17.34
N TRP A 230 1.39 0.32 -16.21
CA TRP A 230 2.84 0.35 -16.08
C TRP A 230 3.55 1.35 -17.00
N ASN A 231 2.81 2.24 -17.64
CA ASN A 231 3.38 3.38 -18.33
C ASN A 231 3.59 4.53 -17.34
N LEU A 232 4.81 4.67 -16.83
CA LEU A 232 5.19 5.68 -15.84
C LEU A 232 4.90 7.12 -16.29
N GLU A 233 4.88 7.39 -17.59
CA GLU A 233 4.57 8.71 -18.14
C GLU A 233 3.06 8.97 -18.19
N ALA A 234 2.24 7.91 -18.27
CA ALA A 234 0.78 8.02 -18.27
C ALA A 234 0.18 8.25 -16.87
N ILE A 235 0.97 8.09 -15.80
CA ILE A 235 0.52 8.41 -14.43
C ILE A 235 0.11 9.89 -14.38
N PRO A 236 -1.07 10.27 -13.87
CA PRO A 236 -1.43 11.69 -13.71
C PRO A 236 -0.62 12.37 -12.59
N ASP A 237 -0.27 13.64 -12.75
CA ASP A 237 0.47 14.42 -11.72
C ASP A 237 -0.25 14.50 -10.37
N LYS A 238 -1.59 14.48 -10.39
CA LYS A 238 -2.41 14.43 -9.18
C LYS A 238 -2.26 13.11 -8.40
N ASP A 239 -1.84 12.04 -9.05
CA ASP A 239 -1.67 10.71 -8.45
C ASP A 239 -0.24 10.50 -7.95
N LEU A 240 0.73 11.35 -8.34
CA LEU A 240 2.11 11.30 -7.82
C LEU A 240 2.20 11.85 -6.39
N GLU A 241 2.79 11.08 -5.50
CA GLU A 241 2.95 11.47 -4.10
C GLU A 241 4.09 12.49 -3.93
N PHE A 242 3.87 13.50 -3.06
CA PHE A 242 4.94 14.42 -2.69
C PHE A 242 6.12 13.66 -2.06
N GLY A 243 7.31 13.90 -2.59
CA GLY A 243 8.54 13.27 -2.13
C GLY A 243 8.99 12.06 -2.97
N SER A 244 8.16 11.55 -3.87
CA SER A 244 8.56 10.48 -4.79
C SER A 244 9.57 10.99 -5.83
N MET A 245 10.44 10.12 -6.34
CA MET A 245 11.41 10.44 -7.38
C MET A 245 10.71 10.81 -8.69
N LEU A 246 9.62 10.11 -9.04
CA LEU A 246 8.79 10.48 -10.19
C LEU A 246 8.15 11.87 -10.02
N PHE A 247 7.70 12.23 -8.81
CA PHE A 247 7.21 13.56 -8.49
C PHE A 247 8.30 14.62 -8.72
N TRP A 248 9.50 14.43 -8.18
CA TRP A 248 10.59 15.39 -8.32
C TRP A 248 11.10 15.53 -9.76
N ASN A 249 11.14 14.41 -10.51
CA ASN A 249 11.50 14.41 -11.92
C ASN A 249 10.49 15.18 -12.79
N ARG A 250 9.20 15.11 -12.51
CA ARG A 250 8.22 15.90 -13.27
C ARG A 250 8.17 17.35 -12.81
N LEU A 251 8.32 17.59 -11.51
CA LEU A 251 8.40 18.94 -10.97
C LEU A 251 9.60 19.71 -11.53
N SER A 252 10.75 19.05 -11.74
CA SER A 252 11.93 19.68 -12.36
C SER A 252 11.72 20.13 -13.81
N LYS A 253 10.74 19.54 -14.51
CA LYS A 253 10.35 19.90 -15.89
C LYS A 253 9.26 20.99 -15.94
N THR A 254 8.80 21.49 -14.79
CA THR A 254 7.78 22.55 -14.75
C THR A 254 8.35 23.84 -15.32
N LYS A 255 7.57 24.51 -16.19
CA LYS A 255 7.98 25.75 -16.82
C LYS A 255 8.21 26.85 -15.79
N ARG A 256 9.28 27.63 -15.98
CA ARG A 256 9.56 28.84 -15.21
C ARG A 256 8.86 30.03 -15.87
N ILE A 257 8.10 30.79 -15.07
CA ILE A 257 7.48 32.05 -15.50
C ILE A 257 8.52 33.18 -15.40
N SER A 258 9.35 33.15 -14.35
CA SER A 258 10.50 34.04 -14.15
C SER A 258 11.64 33.25 -13.50
N GLU A 259 12.79 33.90 -13.25
CA GLU A 259 13.93 33.25 -12.58
C GLU A 259 13.57 32.65 -11.21
N SER A 260 12.54 33.20 -10.54
CA SER A 260 12.13 32.84 -9.19
C SER A 260 10.70 32.31 -9.08
N GLN A 261 9.96 32.19 -10.18
CA GLN A 261 8.56 31.75 -10.16
C GLN A 261 8.30 30.58 -11.11
N LEU A 262 7.60 29.57 -10.59
CA LEU A 262 7.16 28.40 -11.35
C LEU A 262 5.72 28.54 -11.80
N GLU A 263 5.39 27.92 -12.94
CA GLU A 263 4.01 27.75 -13.38
C GLU A 263 3.18 27.04 -12.31
N ASP A 264 1.95 27.50 -12.10
CA ASP A 264 1.05 26.92 -11.09
C ASP A 264 0.48 25.57 -11.57
N THR A 265 1.26 24.51 -11.34
CA THR A 265 0.86 23.14 -11.63
C THR A 265 0.35 22.41 -10.39
N VAL A 266 -0.28 21.25 -10.58
CA VAL A 266 -0.70 20.39 -9.45
C VAL A 266 0.50 20.00 -8.57
N LEU A 267 1.66 19.75 -9.18
CA LEU A 267 2.89 19.37 -8.46
C LEU A 267 3.44 20.55 -7.65
N VAL A 268 3.44 21.76 -8.22
CA VAL A 268 3.85 22.98 -7.51
C VAL A 268 2.93 23.27 -6.32
N ARG A 269 1.61 23.14 -6.50
CA ARG A 269 0.64 23.30 -5.38
C ARG A 269 0.87 22.28 -4.26
N LYS A 270 1.16 21.02 -4.59
CA LYS A 270 1.53 19.99 -3.59
C LYS A 270 2.79 20.35 -2.81
N ALA A 271 3.83 20.86 -3.49
CA ALA A 271 5.06 21.30 -2.84
C ALA A 271 4.84 22.56 -1.96
N LYS A 272 4.05 23.52 -2.43
CA LYS A 272 3.67 24.72 -1.64
C LYS A 272 2.84 24.36 -0.41
N ALA A 273 1.95 23.37 -0.51
CA ALA A 273 1.13 22.91 0.60
C ALA A 273 1.94 22.32 1.77
N VAL A 274 3.19 21.89 1.54
CA VAL A 274 4.12 21.45 2.59
C VAL A 274 5.14 22.54 2.97
N GLY A 275 4.90 23.79 2.58
CA GLY A 275 5.68 24.96 2.99
C GLY A 275 6.89 25.27 2.11
N MET A 276 7.04 24.66 0.93
CA MET A 276 8.16 24.98 0.03
C MET A 276 7.89 26.24 -0.79
N SER A 277 8.88 27.15 -0.82
CA SER A 277 8.88 28.28 -1.77
C SER A 277 9.29 27.84 -3.18
N ASP A 278 9.00 28.65 -4.20
CA ASP A 278 9.44 28.38 -5.58
C ASP A 278 10.97 28.26 -5.68
N ALA A 279 11.71 29.05 -4.88
CA ALA A 279 13.16 28.97 -4.78
C ALA A 279 13.64 27.63 -4.19
N ASP A 280 12.94 27.11 -3.18
CA ASP A 280 13.25 25.80 -2.59
C ASP A 280 12.98 24.67 -3.58
N ILE A 281 11.89 24.77 -4.35
CA ILE A 281 11.53 23.80 -5.39
C ILE A 281 12.62 23.78 -6.48
N ILE A 282 13.00 24.93 -7.01
CA ILE A 282 14.05 25.04 -8.05
C ILE A 282 15.38 24.45 -7.55
N ARG A 283 15.75 24.74 -6.29
CA ARG A 283 16.98 24.22 -5.66
C ARG A 283 16.92 22.70 -5.47
N ALA A 284 15.79 22.14 -5.06
CA ALA A 284 15.64 20.70 -4.88
C ALA A 284 15.67 19.95 -6.22
N SER A 285 14.95 20.46 -7.23
CA SER A 285 14.89 19.87 -8.56
C SER A 285 16.24 19.87 -9.29
N SER A 286 17.04 20.94 -9.15
CA SER A 286 18.38 21.00 -9.76
C SER A 286 19.36 19.97 -9.15
N LYS A 287 19.26 19.71 -7.84
CA LYS A 287 20.06 18.65 -7.19
C LYS A 287 19.74 17.27 -7.74
N LEU A 288 18.47 16.95 -8.00
CA LEU A 288 18.08 15.66 -8.58
C LEU A 288 18.79 15.42 -9.93
N THR A 289 18.76 16.40 -10.84
CA THR A 289 19.44 16.30 -12.14
C THR A 289 20.94 16.05 -11.98
N SER A 290 21.59 16.73 -11.03
CA SER A 290 23.03 16.54 -10.76
C SER A 290 23.38 15.17 -10.17
N VAL A 291 22.50 14.60 -9.33
CA VAL A 291 22.71 13.26 -8.76
C VAL A 291 22.60 12.21 -9.85
N VAL A 292 21.60 12.33 -10.73
CA VAL A 292 21.37 11.38 -11.84
C VAL A 292 22.53 11.39 -12.82
N SER A 293 23.03 12.57 -13.20
CA SER A 293 24.20 12.66 -14.09
C SER A 293 25.47 12.10 -13.46
N SER A 294 25.65 12.23 -12.14
CA SER A 294 26.82 11.71 -11.41
C SER A 294 26.80 10.19 -11.14
N THR A 295 25.62 9.57 -11.15
CA THR A 295 25.42 8.15 -10.80
C THR A 295 25.17 7.25 -12.01
N ARG A 296 25.18 7.83 -13.22
CA ARG A 296 25.01 7.09 -14.47
C ARG A 296 26.19 6.14 -14.66
N VAL A 297 25.92 4.84 -14.58
CA VAL A 297 26.87 3.80 -14.97
C VAL A 297 26.52 3.39 -16.39
N ASP A 298 27.32 3.87 -17.33
CA ASP A 298 27.25 3.45 -18.72
C ASP A 298 27.58 1.96 -18.82
N VAL A 299 26.81 1.24 -19.62
CA VAL A 299 27.11 -0.17 -19.91
C VAL A 299 28.39 -0.17 -20.75
N PRO A 300 29.46 -0.88 -20.35
CA PRO A 300 30.68 -0.93 -21.13
C PRO A 300 30.40 -1.35 -22.57
N GLN A 301 31.01 -0.65 -23.53
CA GLN A 301 30.81 -0.87 -24.99
C GLN A 301 30.98 -2.36 -25.36
N GLU A 302 31.95 -3.02 -24.74
CA GLU A 302 32.26 -4.45 -24.89
C GLU A 302 31.07 -5.37 -24.58
N VAL A 303 30.21 -4.99 -23.63
CA VAL A 303 29.01 -5.75 -23.27
C VAL A 303 27.93 -5.54 -24.32
N LEU A 304 27.76 -4.31 -24.81
CA LEU A 304 26.78 -4.01 -25.86
C LEU A 304 27.12 -4.75 -27.16
N GLU A 305 28.38 -4.70 -27.59
CA GLU A 305 28.85 -5.39 -28.81
C GLU A 305 28.67 -6.91 -28.71
N ARG A 306 28.89 -7.50 -27.54
CA ARG A 306 28.78 -8.95 -27.32
C ARG A 306 27.34 -9.48 -27.43
N TYR A 307 26.34 -8.66 -27.13
CA TYR A 307 24.93 -9.05 -27.14
C TYR A 307 24.12 -8.39 -28.26
N THR A 308 24.76 -7.63 -29.15
CA THR A 308 24.09 -7.03 -30.31
C THR A 308 23.90 -8.09 -31.40
N PRO A 309 22.68 -8.35 -31.88
CA PRO A 309 22.43 -9.32 -32.94
C PRO A 309 23.14 -8.96 -34.25
N GLU A 310 23.56 -9.95 -35.04
CA GLU A 310 24.17 -9.73 -36.35
C GLU A 310 23.29 -8.85 -37.24
N GLY A 311 23.88 -7.81 -37.84
CA GLY A 311 23.18 -6.83 -38.69
C GLY A 311 22.70 -5.57 -37.97
N TYR A 312 22.83 -5.47 -36.65
CA TYR A 312 22.53 -4.25 -35.88
C TYR A 312 23.82 -3.55 -35.45
N THR A 313 23.82 -2.21 -35.49
CA THR A 313 24.92 -1.39 -34.97
C THR A 313 24.55 -0.87 -33.58
N SER A 314 25.41 -1.11 -32.59
CA SER A 314 25.28 -0.51 -31.27
C SER A 314 25.58 0.99 -31.40
N ALA A 315 24.57 1.84 -31.22
CA ALA A 315 24.79 3.29 -31.20
C ALA A 315 25.64 3.66 -29.98
N THR A 316 26.67 4.48 -30.19
CA THR A 316 27.45 5.06 -29.09
C THR A 316 26.53 5.97 -28.28
N PRO A 317 26.39 5.77 -26.95
CA PRO A 317 25.58 6.66 -26.14
C PRO A 317 26.21 8.06 -26.18
N GLN A 318 25.51 9.03 -26.77
CA GLN A 318 25.91 10.43 -26.57
C GLN A 318 25.60 10.82 -25.12
N PRO A 319 26.52 11.50 -24.43
CA PRO A 319 26.26 12.00 -23.09
C PRO A 319 25.17 13.08 -23.16
N SER A 320 23.93 12.70 -22.90
CA SER A 320 22.82 13.63 -22.71
C SER A 320 22.64 13.91 -21.21
N ASN A 321 22.47 15.18 -20.86
CA ASN A 321 22.02 15.58 -19.52
C ASN A 321 20.51 15.33 -19.33
N GLU A 322 19.85 14.73 -20.33
CA GLU A 322 18.43 14.40 -20.29
C GLU A 322 18.21 13.06 -19.58
N ILE A 323 17.18 13.04 -18.74
CA ILE A 323 16.72 11.87 -18.01
C ILE A 323 16.20 10.86 -19.03
N SER A 324 16.88 9.71 -19.13
CA SER A 324 16.54 8.63 -20.03
C SER A 324 15.37 7.79 -19.51
N GLY A 325 14.82 6.93 -20.36
CA GLY A 325 13.85 5.92 -19.93
C GLY A 325 14.39 5.00 -18.83
N ARG A 326 15.69 4.67 -18.83
CA ARG A 326 16.34 3.89 -17.76
C ARG A 326 16.31 4.64 -16.43
N ASP A 327 16.56 5.94 -16.44
CA ASP A 327 16.53 6.78 -15.24
C ASP A 327 15.10 6.84 -14.66
N LEU A 328 14.07 6.89 -15.51
CA LEU A 328 12.66 6.80 -15.07
C LEU A 328 12.35 5.46 -14.39
N LEU A 329 12.90 4.34 -14.89
CA LEU A 329 12.74 3.02 -14.28
C LEU A 329 13.43 2.94 -12.91
N ASP A 330 14.62 3.53 -12.78
CA ASP A 330 15.31 3.62 -11.49
C ASP A 330 14.55 4.52 -10.49
N PHE A 331 13.90 5.59 -10.94
CA PHE A 331 13.00 6.40 -10.10
C PHE A 331 11.78 5.60 -9.63
N ALA A 332 11.08 4.92 -10.54
CA ALA A 332 9.94 4.09 -10.18
C ALA A 332 10.34 2.98 -9.20
N LYS A 333 11.53 2.40 -9.39
CA LYS A 333 12.08 1.42 -8.48
C LYS A 333 12.29 1.99 -7.08
N TYR A 334 12.85 3.19 -6.96
CA TYR A 334 13.01 3.85 -5.67
C TYR A 334 11.66 4.13 -5.00
N ASP A 335 10.68 4.58 -5.78
CA ASP A 335 9.33 4.87 -5.29
C ASP A 335 8.62 3.60 -4.81
N ILE A 336 8.70 2.50 -5.57
CA ILE A 336 8.13 1.20 -5.19
C ILE A 336 8.85 0.62 -3.97
N LEU A 337 10.18 0.72 -3.89
CA LEU A 337 10.92 0.27 -2.70
C LEU A 337 10.50 1.05 -1.46
N THR A 338 10.28 2.35 -1.59
CA THR A 338 9.79 3.20 -0.49
C THR A 338 8.39 2.79 -0.04
N ASP A 339 7.52 2.47 -1.01
CA ASP A 339 6.12 2.03 -0.82
C ASP A 339 5.99 0.62 -0.20
N VAL A 340 6.93 -0.26 -0.52
CA VAL A 340 6.95 -1.63 0.01
C VAL A 340 7.80 -1.64 1.29
N VAL A 341 9.11 -1.55 1.21
CA VAL A 341 9.98 -1.82 2.38
C VAL A 341 10.60 -0.58 3.03
N GLY A 342 10.40 0.62 2.47
CA GLY A 342 11.08 1.82 2.94
C GLY A 342 10.29 2.65 3.93
N ALA A 343 10.54 3.96 3.90
CA ALA A 343 10.03 4.91 4.89
C ALA A 343 8.50 5.16 4.83
N ARG A 344 7.82 4.75 3.77
CA ARG A 344 6.36 4.86 3.63
C ARG A 344 5.77 3.54 3.14
N PRO A 345 5.82 2.49 3.97
CA PRO A 345 5.58 1.11 3.56
C PRO A 345 4.08 0.80 3.42
N ILE A 346 3.36 1.58 2.60
CA ILE A 346 1.91 1.50 2.41
C ILE A 346 1.51 0.13 1.85
N SER A 347 2.27 -0.44 0.93
CA SER A 347 1.97 -1.76 0.36
C SER A 347 2.34 -2.92 1.28
N SER A 348 3.10 -2.68 2.35
CA SER A 348 3.57 -3.76 3.24
C SER A 348 2.73 -4.01 4.47
N LEU A 349 1.81 -3.11 4.76
CA LEU A 349 0.92 -3.22 5.89
C LEU A 349 -0.19 -4.23 5.60
N ASN A 350 -0.40 -5.16 6.53
CA ASN A 350 -1.56 -6.03 6.53
C ASN A 350 -2.78 -5.28 7.09
N TYR A 351 -3.45 -4.52 6.23
CA TYR A 351 -4.63 -3.71 6.58
C TYR A 351 -5.78 -4.53 7.18
N LEU A 352 -5.89 -5.82 6.82
CA LEU A 352 -6.87 -6.72 7.40
C LEU A 352 -6.55 -7.01 8.87
N SER A 353 -5.27 -7.17 9.22
CA SER A 353 -4.84 -7.39 10.59
C SER A 353 -5.04 -6.15 11.45
N VAL A 354 -4.73 -4.98 10.90
CA VAL A 354 -5.03 -3.70 11.55
C VAL A 354 -6.53 -3.57 11.79
N ALA A 355 -7.37 -3.92 10.81
CA ALA A 355 -8.82 -3.92 10.98
C ALA A 355 -9.28 -4.89 12.08
N CYS A 356 -8.74 -6.12 12.12
CA CYS A 356 -9.00 -7.08 13.19
C CYS A 356 -8.68 -6.49 14.57
N TRP A 357 -7.47 -5.93 14.72
CA TRP A 357 -7.02 -5.30 15.96
C TRP A 357 -7.92 -4.13 16.36
N MET A 358 -8.30 -3.27 15.41
CA MET A 358 -9.20 -2.14 15.63
C MET A 358 -10.59 -2.60 16.09
N ILE A 359 -11.19 -3.60 15.43
CA ILE A 359 -12.50 -4.14 15.81
C ILE A 359 -12.44 -4.74 17.21
N VAL A 360 -11.44 -5.57 17.51
CA VAL A 360 -11.29 -6.20 18.83
C VAL A 360 -11.08 -5.13 19.93
N THR A 361 -10.28 -4.11 19.65
CA THR A 361 -10.03 -3.00 20.57
C THR A 361 -11.33 -2.24 20.87
N PHE A 362 -12.13 -1.96 19.84
CA PHE A 362 -13.42 -1.30 20.02
C PHE A 362 -14.41 -2.16 20.81
N ARG A 363 -14.47 -3.47 20.54
CA ARG A 363 -15.30 -4.42 21.32
C ARG A 363 -14.91 -4.46 22.79
N ASN A 364 -13.61 -4.42 23.09
CA ASN A 364 -13.12 -4.37 24.46
C ASN A 364 -13.54 -3.06 25.15
N LEU A 365 -13.50 -1.93 24.44
CA LEU A 365 -14.01 -0.66 24.92
C LEU A 365 -15.52 -0.74 25.22
N GLU A 366 -16.32 -1.24 24.27
CA GLU A 366 -17.77 -1.43 24.44
C GLU A 366 -18.08 -2.27 25.68
N SER A 367 -17.43 -3.43 25.83
CA SER A 367 -17.64 -4.32 26.98
C SER A 367 -17.28 -3.66 28.31
N ARG A 368 -16.21 -2.86 28.35
CA ARG A 368 -15.79 -2.13 29.55
C ARG A 368 -16.78 -1.03 29.92
N LEU A 369 -17.21 -0.23 28.95
CA LEU A 369 -18.20 0.83 29.17
C LEU A 369 -19.54 0.26 29.63
N GLN A 370 -19.96 -0.87 29.04
CA GLN A 370 -21.16 -1.59 29.45
C GLN A 370 -21.07 -2.05 30.91
N LYS A 371 -19.96 -2.71 31.29
CA LYS A 371 -19.75 -3.20 32.67
C LYS A 371 -19.68 -2.07 33.68
N ALA A 372 -19.13 -0.92 33.30
CA ALA A 372 -19.11 0.28 34.14
C ALA A 372 -20.48 0.98 34.23
N GLY A 373 -21.47 0.57 33.42
CA GLY A 373 -22.75 1.26 33.33
C GLY A 373 -22.62 2.71 32.82
N ASN A 374 -21.59 2.97 32.01
CA ASN A 374 -21.24 4.33 31.59
C ASN A 374 -22.39 4.98 30.81
N PRO A 375 -22.73 6.26 31.09
CA PRO A 375 -23.87 6.94 30.47
C PRO A 375 -23.76 7.04 28.95
N VAL A 376 -22.54 7.20 28.41
CA VAL A 376 -22.31 7.28 26.96
C VAL A 376 -22.71 5.97 26.26
N TYR A 377 -22.39 4.82 26.88
CA TYR A 377 -22.78 3.52 26.36
C TYR A 377 -24.29 3.33 26.38
N ARG A 378 -24.95 3.67 27.49
CA ARG A 378 -26.42 3.54 27.60
C ARG A 378 -27.14 4.40 26.58
N GLU A 379 -26.69 5.64 26.40
CA GLU A 379 -27.25 6.56 25.40
C GLU A 379 -27.08 6.00 23.97
N ALA A 380 -25.90 5.48 23.64
CA ALA A 380 -25.63 4.95 22.30
C ALA A 380 -26.30 3.58 22.01
N TYR A 381 -26.39 2.69 23.00
CA TYR A 381 -26.77 1.28 22.78
C TYR A 381 -28.16 0.91 23.28
N GLU A 382 -28.63 1.50 24.37
CA GLU A 382 -29.84 1.10 25.09
C GLU A 382 -31.02 2.04 24.82
N ARG A 383 -30.76 3.33 24.63
CA ARG A 383 -31.82 4.31 24.35
C ARG A 383 -32.20 4.32 22.87
N PRO A 384 -33.49 4.51 22.54
CA PRO A 384 -33.92 4.75 21.17
C PRO A 384 -33.43 6.14 20.73
N GLY A 385 -32.36 6.15 19.94
CA GLY A 385 -31.75 7.37 19.42
C GLY A 385 -31.47 7.30 17.92
N PRO A 386 -30.95 8.40 17.32
CA PRO A 386 -30.63 8.46 15.89
C PRO A 386 -29.56 7.43 15.47
N TRP A 387 -28.80 6.92 16.42
CA TRP A 387 -27.68 6.00 16.21
C TRP A 387 -28.05 4.52 16.24
N LYS A 388 -29.34 4.16 16.19
CA LYS A 388 -29.82 2.76 16.30
C LYS A 388 -29.09 1.78 15.37
N ASN A 389 -28.76 2.23 14.16
CA ASN A 389 -28.08 1.42 13.14
C ASN A 389 -26.55 1.60 13.13
N GLU A 390 -26.03 2.64 13.80
CA GLU A 390 -24.64 3.10 13.74
C GLU A 390 -24.09 3.38 15.15
N LYS A 391 -24.26 2.41 16.04
CA LYS A 391 -24.01 2.58 17.49
C LYS A 391 -22.57 2.99 17.83
N ARG A 392 -21.56 2.44 17.14
CA ARG A 392 -20.13 2.78 17.36
C ARG A 392 -19.83 4.24 17.01
N ILE A 393 -20.44 4.76 15.94
CA ILE A 393 -20.33 6.16 15.54
C ILE A 393 -20.98 7.05 16.62
N GLY A 394 -22.22 6.72 17.03
CA GLY A 394 -22.93 7.43 18.09
C GLY A 394 -22.15 7.47 19.40
N LEU A 395 -21.62 6.33 19.85
CA LEU A 395 -20.78 6.24 21.06
C LEU A 395 -19.57 7.16 20.98
N THR A 396 -18.88 7.18 19.84
CA THR A 396 -17.67 8.01 19.67
C THR A 396 -18.02 9.50 19.67
N LEU A 397 -19.10 9.88 18.99
CA LEU A 397 -19.56 11.28 18.99
C LEU A 397 -20.00 11.72 20.38
N LEU A 398 -20.77 10.90 21.10
CA LEU A 398 -21.20 11.19 22.47
C LEU A 398 -20.02 11.27 23.45
N ALA A 399 -18.95 10.51 23.22
CA ALA A 399 -17.71 10.66 23.99
C ALA A 399 -17.04 12.03 23.79
N PHE A 400 -17.30 12.70 22.66
CA PHE A 400 -16.79 14.05 22.36
C PHE A 400 -17.73 15.18 22.76
N VAL A 401 -19.05 15.02 22.61
CA VAL A 401 -20.06 16.08 22.82
C VAL A 401 -20.08 16.58 24.27
N ASP A 402 -20.05 15.67 25.24
CA ASP A 402 -20.09 16.04 26.67
C ASP A 402 -18.69 15.99 27.33
N GLU A 403 -17.64 15.85 26.51
CA GLU A 403 -16.26 15.60 26.95
C GLU A 403 -16.15 14.60 28.11
N ASN A 404 -16.97 13.54 28.10
CA ASN A 404 -17.14 12.66 29.24
C ASN A 404 -15.79 12.06 29.68
N GLU A 405 -15.20 12.65 30.72
CA GLU A 405 -13.81 12.34 31.10
C GLU A 405 -13.65 10.87 31.46
N GLU A 406 -14.66 10.28 32.10
CA GLU A 406 -14.67 8.89 32.49
C GLU A 406 -14.60 7.97 31.27
N CYS A 407 -15.40 8.27 30.24
CA CYS A 407 -15.37 7.57 28.96
C CYS A 407 -14.00 7.71 28.28
N LEU A 408 -13.47 8.94 28.19
CA LEU A 408 -12.18 9.20 27.54
C LEU A 408 -10.99 8.57 28.29
N LYS A 409 -11.03 8.52 29.62
CA LYS A 409 -10.05 7.78 30.44
C LYS A 409 -10.14 6.27 30.17
N MET A 410 -11.35 5.70 30.08
CA MET A 410 -11.53 4.30 29.70
C MET A 410 -11.06 3.99 28.27
N VAL A 411 -11.26 4.91 27.33
CA VAL A 411 -10.70 4.83 25.97
C VAL A 411 -9.17 4.76 26.05
N ALA A 412 -8.54 5.72 26.74
CA ALA A 412 -7.10 5.79 26.88
C ALA A 412 -6.52 4.51 27.51
N GLU A 413 -7.13 4.01 28.58
CA GLU A 413 -6.72 2.74 29.21
C GLU A 413 -6.90 1.54 28.29
N THR A 414 -7.97 1.51 27.47
CA THR A 414 -8.21 0.40 26.54
C THR A 414 -7.16 0.41 25.43
N LEU A 415 -6.89 1.57 24.83
CA LEU A 415 -5.83 1.74 23.85
C LEU A 415 -4.45 1.42 24.44
N ASN A 416 -4.19 1.83 25.67
CA ASN A 416 -2.92 1.56 26.35
C ASN A 416 -2.74 0.09 26.76
N LYS A 417 -3.82 -0.67 26.93
CA LYS A 417 -3.76 -2.14 27.13
C LYS A 417 -3.59 -2.89 25.82
N ALA A 418 -4.21 -2.39 24.75
CA ALA A 418 -4.19 -3.00 23.43
C ALA A 418 -3.10 -2.41 22.51
N ARG A 419 -1.97 -1.92 23.04
CA ARG A 419 -0.95 -1.25 22.20
C ARG A 419 -0.48 -2.20 21.11
N GLY A 420 -0.54 -1.72 19.86
CA GLY A 420 0.12 -2.33 18.72
C GLY A 420 1.12 -1.34 18.13
N GLY A 421 2.32 -1.83 17.85
CA GLY A 421 3.29 -1.16 16.99
C GLY A 421 2.88 -1.29 15.53
N PHE A 422 3.36 -0.37 14.69
CA PHE A 422 3.11 -0.46 13.25
C PHE A 422 3.73 -1.73 12.64
N MET A 423 4.95 -2.09 13.10
CA MET A 423 5.67 -3.30 12.68
C MET A 423 4.96 -4.61 13.01
N ASP A 424 4.08 -4.64 14.02
CA ASP A 424 3.32 -5.84 14.39
C ASP A 424 2.35 -6.29 13.27
N PHE A 425 2.07 -5.41 12.32
CA PHE A 425 1.14 -5.63 11.22
C PHE A 425 1.83 -5.66 9.84
N ILE A 426 3.15 -5.61 9.78
CA ILE A 426 3.92 -5.66 8.54
C ILE A 426 4.16 -7.12 8.13
N TYR A 427 4.09 -7.43 6.83
CA TYR A 427 4.33 -8.80 6.35
C TYR A 427 5.78 -9.29 6.57
N TRP A 428 6.74 -8.36 6.62
CA TRP A 428 8.15 -8.62 6.85
C TRP A 428 8.56 -8.41 8.30
N GLU A 429 9.69 -9.02 8.68
CA GLU A 429 10.25 -8.93 10.04
C GLU A 429 10.90 -7.55 10.28
N ASP A 430 11.44 -6.92 9.24
CA ASP A 430 12.10 -5.62 9.29
C ASP A 430 11.77 -4.80 8.03
N LEU A 431 11.94 -3.47 8.12
CA LEU A 431 11.90 -2.52 7.01
C LEU A 431 13.31 -1.95 6.73
N GLU A 432 13.52 -1.39 5.54
CA GLU A 432 14.78 -0.73 5.17
C GLU A 432 14.81 0.72 5.64
N ASP A 433 15.61 1.01 6.68
CA ASP A 433 15.76 2.36 7.21
C ASP A 433 16.71 3.26 6.39
N LYS A 434 17.49 2.72 5.43
CA LYS A 434 18.43 3.48 4.59
C LYS A 434 18.63 2.88 3.18
N PRO A 435 18.69 3.71 2.12
CA PRO A 435 19.10 3.23 0.79
C PRO A 435 20.54 2.73 0.84
N ARG A 436 20.78 1.51 0.36
CA ARG A 436 22.13 0.93 0.31
C ARG A 436 23.01 1.73 -0.64
N ASN A 437 24.14 2.24 -0.13
CA ASN A 437 25.21 2.75 -0.98
C ASN A 437 25.73 1.60 -1.86
N ARG A 438 25.55 1.72 -3.18
CA ARG A 438 26.25 0.88 -4.17
C ARG A 438 27.76 1.14 -4.01
N GLY A 439 28.45 0.35 -3.21
CA GLY A 439 29.91 0.45 -3.04
C GLY A 439 30.50 -0.09 -1.73
N SER A 440 29.72 -0.33 -0.68
CA SER A 440 30.29 -0.88 0.56
C SER A 440 30.35 -2.41 0.52
N ASN A 441 31.48 -2.93 0.02
CA ASN A 441 31.91 -4.33 0.20
C ASN A 441 32.32 -4.60 1.65
N ALA A 442 31.36 -4.52 2.58
CA ALA A 442 31.56 -5.00 3.95
C ALA A 442 30.41 -5.94 4.34
N PRO A 443 30.65 -7.25 4.46
CA PRO A 443 29.69 -8.15 5.07
C PRO A 443 29.65 -7.83 6.56
N ASN A 444 28.62 -7.11 7.00
CA ASN A 444 28.37 -6.94 8.42
C ASN A 444 27.90 -8.31 8.97
N LEU A 445 28.86 -9.07 9.50
CA LEU A 445 28.76 -10.49 9.80
C LEU A 445 27.92 -10.84 11.04
N ASN A 446 27.29 -9.87 11.72
CA ASN A 446 26.51 -10.13 12.93
C ASN A 446 25.07 -9.57 12.91
N GLY A 447 24.54 -9.21 11.74
CA GLY A 447 23.15 -8.81 11.58
C GLY A 447 22.71 -9.01 10.13
N ALA A 448 22.22 -10.19 9.81
CA ALA A 448 21.75 -10.53 8.47
C ALA A 448 20.48 -9.73 8.17
N CYS A 449 20.64 -8.54 7.60
CA CYS A 449 19.55 -7.66 7.24
C CYS A 449 18.64 -8.31 6.18
N THR A 450 17.34 -8.29 6.50
CA THR A 450 16.26 -9.20 6.11
C THR A 450 15.62 -8.85 4.75
N VAL A 451 16.12 -7.83 4.02
CA VAL A 451 15.42 -7.21 2.87
C VAL A 451 16.24 -7.24 1.55
N MET A 452 17.35 -7.97 1.55
CA MET A 452 18.32 -8.04 0.43
C MET A 452 17.76 -8.39 -0.96
N TYR A 453 16.54 -8.91 -1.06
CA TYR A 453 16.09 -9.68 -2.21
C TYR A 453 15.00 -8.98 -3.05
N MET A 454 14.42 -7.88 -2.58
CA MET A 454 13.52 -7.02 -3.36
C MET A 454 14.22 -6.35 -4.56
N HIS A 455 15.55 -6.18 -4.48
CA HIS A 455 16.34 -5.61 -5.57
C HIS A 455 16.33 -6.46 -6.86
N LEU A 456 16.27 -7.80 -6.73
CA LEU A 456 16.15 -8.75 -7.84
C LEU A 456 14.70 -8.88 -8.34
N ILE A 457 13.73 -8.80 -7.42
CA ILE A 457 12.28 -8.78 -7.70
C ILE A 457 11.88 -7.53 -8.50
N LEU A 458 12.49 -6.37 -8.26
CA LEU A 458 12.21 -5.16 -9.04
C LEU A 458 12.98 -5.07 -10.36
N VAL A 459 14.19 -5.64 -10.46
CA VAL A 459 14.83 -5.84 -11.78
C VAL A 459 13.92 -6.71 -12.66
N ALA A 460 13.21 -7.65 -12.06
CA ALA A 460 12.19 -8.45 -12.71
C ALA A 460 10.95 -7.65 -13.16
N VAL A 461 10.35 -6.81 -12.31
CA VAL A 461 9.25 -5.90 -12.73
C VAL A 461 9.69 -4.97 -13.86
N ILE A 462 10.95 -4.50 -13.84
CA ILE A 462 11.54 -3.68 -14.91
C ILE A 462 11.69 -4.47 -16.23
N VAL A 463 12.07 -5.75 -16.17
CA VAL A 463 12.14 -6.63 -17.34
C VAL A 463 10.74 -6.96 -17.87
N PHE A 464 9.72 -7.09 -17.00
CA PHE A 464 8.32 -7.26 -17.42
C PHE A 464 7.79 -6.05 -18.21
N MET A 465 8.16 -4.82 -17.83
CA MET A 465 7.86 -3.61 -18.60
C MET A 465 8.47 -3.63 -20.02
N PHE A 466 9.61 -4.29 -20.20
CA PHE A 466 10.16 -4.53 -21.54
C PHE A 466 9.37 -5.61 -22.30
N CYS A 467 8.98 -6.70 -21.64
CA CYS A 467 8.26 -7.79 -22.31
C CYS A 467 6.84 -7.40 -22.77
N GLU A 468 6.06 -6.66 -21.98
CA GLU A 468 4.71 -6.22 -22.39
C GLU A 468 4.74 -5.27 -23.59
N LYS A 469 5.76 -4.41 -23.69
CA LYS A 469 5.91 -3.46 -24.80
C LYS A 469 6.30 -4.15 -26.12
N TYR A 470 6.96 -5.31 -26.06
CA TYR A 470 7.34 -6.10 -27.23
C TYR A 470 6.31 -7.17 -27.62
N ILE A 471 5.46 -7.65 -26.70
CA ILE A 471 4.40 -8.62 -27.01
C ILE A 471 3.18 -7.96 -27.66
N MET A 472 2.98 -6.64 -27.48
CA MET A 472 1.90 -5.88 -28.11
C MET A 472 2.18 -5.42 -29.56
N LEU A 473 3.34 -5.78 -30.15
CA LEU A 473 3.70 -5.50 -31.55
C LEU A 473 3.75 -6.79 -32.41
N GLY A 474 2.65 -7.54 -32.45
CA GLY A 474 2.26 -8.47 -33.54
C GLY A 474 2.94 -9.85 -33.59
N PRO A 475 2.31 -10.88 -34.24
CA PRO A 475 1.41 -10.74 -35.37
C PRO A 475 -0.02 -11.28 -35.15
N ARG A 476 -1.00 -10.48 -35.61
CA ARG A 476 -2.22 -11.03 -36.20
C ARG A 476 -1.81 -11.84 -37.43
N GLN A 477 -1.84 -13.17 -37.35
CA GLN A 477 -2.16 -14.10 -38.43
C GLN A 477 -1.88 -15.52 -37.94
N PHE A 478 -2.86 -16.40 -38.19
CA PHE A 478 -2.88 -17.88 -38.11
C PHE A 478 -4.00 -18.41 -37.21
N TYR A 479 -5.23 -18.31 -37.72
CA TYR A 479 -6.25 -19.35 -37.60
C TYR A 479 -7.19 -19.21 -38.82
N HIS A 480 -6.88 -19.99 -39.86
CA HIS A 480 -7.87 -20.71 -40.66
C HIS A 480 -7.68 -22.19 -40.37
#